data_AF-A0A522FGD8-F1
#
_entry.id   AF-A0A522FGD8-F1
#
_cell.length_a   1.000
_cell.length_b   1.000
_cell.length_c   1.000
_cell.angle_alpha   90.00
_cell.angle_beta   90.00
_cell.angle_gamma   90.00
#
_symmetry.space_group_name_H-M   'P 1'
#
loop_
_entity.id
_entity.type
_entity.pdbx_description
1 polymer ?
#
loop_
_entity_poly.entity_id
_entity_poly.type
_entity_poly.pdbx_seq_one_letter_code
_entity_poly.pdbx_strand_id
1 'polypeptide(L)'
;MNNEHKFWHNIAATVYPGWDVFLDPLSKSSSGGLSDADTFIYAIDVATMWTAASCLRAMDAQRAADDMQRQLAGFKGGQITAADVAGEAIVTCGRNSSPPDSREAKIAINLTVCALRQTQTYKIATEKSGSMLGHWLYISYTLNNNGGILSRPCYFHPEARGLMDPDKLTSLIHAVVRGDLTNHTTLVGRTIKDSGGAVVAPALGLTP
;
A
#
# COMPACT_ATOMS: atom_id res chain seq x y z
N MET A 1 -20.70 -14.27 -0.74
CA MET A 1 -19.37 -13.66 -0.53
C MET A 1 -18.34 -14.56 0.15
N ASN A 2 -18.67 -15.30 1.22
CA ASN A 2 -17.65 -16.08 1.99
C ASN A 2 -16.95 -17.21 1.18
N ASN A 3 -17.65 -17.82 0.21
CA ASN A 3 -17.08 -18.92 -0.59
C ASN A 3 -16.14 -18.45 -1.72
N GLU A 4 -16.46 -17.32 -2.35
CA GLU A 4 -15.64 -16.73 -3.41
C GLU A 4 -14.35 -16.13 -2.84
N HIS A 5 -14.46 -15.45 -1.69
CA HIS A 5 -13.30 -14.96 -0.95
C HIS A 5 -12.34 -16.11 -0.57
N LYS A 6 -12.87 -17.18 0.03
CA LYS A 6 -12.07 -18.37 0.37
C LYS A 6 -11.48 -19.04 -0.85
N PHE A 7 -12.22 -19.12 -1.97
CA PHE A 7 -11.74 -19.70 -3.21
C PHE A 7 -10.53 -18.94 -3.76
N TRP A 8 -10.62 -17.61 -3.88
CA TRP A 8 -9.52 -16.81 -4.41
C TRP A 8 -8.33 -16.72 -3.46
N HIS A 9 -8.58 -16.65 -2.15
CA HIS A 9 -7.51 -16.73 -1.15
C HIS A 9 -6.77 -18.06 -1.25
N ASN A 10 -7.49 -19.18 -1.36
CA ASN A 10 -6.88 -20.49 -1.52
C ASN A 10 -6.10 -20.61 -2.84
N ILE A 11 -6.61 -20.06 -3.95
CA ILE A 11 -5.88 -20.02 -5.22
C ILE A 11 -4.60 -19.19 -5.08
N ALA A 12 -4.69 -17.97 -4.53
CA ALA A 12 -3.53 -17.11 -4.37
C ALA A 12 -2.46 -17.76 -3.49
N ALA A 13 -2.86 -18.34 -2.35
CA ALA A 13 -1.96 -19.05 -1.44
C ALA A 13 -1.34 -20.32 -2.07
N THR A 14 -2.06 -20.98 -2.98
CA THR A 14 -1.57 -22.19 -3.67
C THR A 14 -0.60 -21.86 -4.80
N VAL A 15 -0.89 -20.80 -5.57
CA VAL A 15 -0.08 -20.41 -6.73
C VAL A 15 1.17 -19.64 -6.28
N TYR A 16 1.09 -18.89 -5.18
CA TYR A 16 2.17 -18.04 -4.67
C TYR A 16 2.42 -18.32 -3.17
N PRO A 17 3.13 -19.40 -2.83
CA PRO A 17 3.40 -19.74 -1.43
C PRO A 17 4.20 -18.61 -0.75
N GLY A 18 3.66 -18.10 0.37
CA GLY A 18 4.20 -16.93 1.09
C GLY A 18 3.52 -15.61 0.76
N TRP A 19 2.57 -15.60 -0.19
CA TRP A 19 1.72 -14.45 -0.46
C TRP A 19 0.39 -14.54 0.24
N ASP A 20 0.00 -13.38 0.75
CA ASP A 20 -1.11 -13.20 1.64
C ASP A 20 -2.09 -12.25 0.95
N VAL A 21 -2.86 -12.79 0.01
CA VAL A 21 -3.80 -12.01 -0.83
C VAL A 21 -5.19 -12.04 -0.20
N PHE A 22 -5.70 -10.84 0.07
CA PHE A 22 -7.00 -10.64 0.68
C PHE A 22 -7.90 -9.80 -0.22
N LEU A 23 -9.19 -10.14 -0.27
CA LEU A 23 -10.16 -9.53 -1.17
C LEU A 23 -11.29 -8.88 -0.36
N ASP A 24 -11.74 -7.73 -0.83
CA ASP A 24 -12.21 -6.58 -0.05
C ASP A 24 -13.27 -6.77 1.07
N PRO A 25 -13.11 -6.11 2.25
CA PRO A 25 -14.15 -5.83 3.25
C PRO A 25 -14.60 -4.35 3.28
N LEU A 26 -14.01 -3.47 2.44
CA LEU A 26 -14.30 -2.03 2.36
C LEU A 26 -15.56 -1.74 1.55
N SER A 27 -15.92 -2.64 0.65
CA SER A 27 -17.23 -2.67 0.00
C SER A 27 -18.31 -3.00 1.04
N LYS A 28 -18.86 -1.95 1.67
CA LYS A 28 -20.20 -2.02 2.30
C LYS A 28 -21.30 -2.25 1.26
N SER A 29 -20.98 -2.17 -0.04
CA SER A 29 -21.92 -2.45 -1.11
C SER A 29 -22.03 -3.97 -1.32
N SER A 30 -23.22 -4.51 -1.16
CA SER A 30 -23.53 -5.92 -1.43
C SER A 30 -23.58 -6.27 -2.94
N SER A 31 -22.98 -5.44 -3.80
CA SER A 31 -23.35 -5.36 -5.24
C SER A 31 -22.19 -5.33 -6.24
N GLY A 32 -20.94 -5.54 -5.82
CA GLY A 32 -19.80 -5.59 -6.74
C GLY A 32 -19.01 -6.89 -6.62
N GLY A 33 -18.94 -7.65 -7.71
CA GLY A 33 -17.99 -8.75 -7.83
C GLY A 33 -16.57 -8.22 -8.02
N LEU A 34 -15.56 -9.08 -7.82
CA LEU A 34 -14.15 -8.77 -8.12
C LEU A 34 -13.94 -8.30 -9.57
N SER A 35 -14.83 -8.73 -10.47
CA SER A 35 -14.90 -8.31 -11.87
C SER A 35 -15.06 -6.80 -12.06
N ASP A 36 -15.57 -6.10 -11.06
CA ASP A 36 -15.91 -4.68 -11.14
C ASP A 36 -14.88 -3.80 -10.43
N ALA A 37 -13.87 -4.40 -9.79
CA ALA A 37 -12.78 -3.65 -9.20
C ALA A 37 -11.87 -3.05 -10.29
N ASP A 38 -11.57 -1.76 -10.17
CA ASP A 38 -10.75 -0.99 -11.10
C ASP A 38 -9.61 -0.22 -10.41
N THR A 39 -9.58 -0.28 -9.07
CA THR A 39 -8.58 0.33 -8.20
C THR A 39 -7.92 -0.77 -7.38
N PHE A 40 -6.60 -0.88 -7.48
CA PHE A 40 -5.81 -1.90 -6.79
C PHE A 40 -4.78 -1.20 -5.90
N ILE A 41 -4.77 -1.55 -4.63
CA ILE A 41 -3.96 -0.90 -3.59
C ILE A 41 -3.02 -1.94 -3.01
N TYR A 42 -1.75 -1.57 -2.89
CA TYR A 42 -0.69 -2.40 -2.33
C TYR A 42 0.02 -1.61 -1.24
N ALA A 43 0.09 -2.16 -0.04
CA ALA A 43 0.82 -1.61 1.08
C ALA A 43 2.04 -2.48 1.37
N ILE A 44 3.22 -1.86 1.47
CA ILE A 44 4.49 -2.58 1.56
C ILE A 44 5.33 -2.01 2.70
N ASP A 45 5.80 -2.87 3.60
CA ASP A 45 6.88 -2.56 4.52
C ASP A 45 8.21 -3.08 3.95
N VAL A 46 9.15 -2.18 3.66
CA VAL A 46 10.46 -2.53 3.06
C VAL A 46 11.35 -3.29 4.03
N ALA A 47 11.20 -3.06 5.34
CA ALA A 47 12.05 -3.69 6.35
C ALA A 47 11.80 -5.19 6.47
N THR A 48 10.55 -5.63 6.30
CA THR A 48 10.12 -7.02 6.45
C THR A 48 9.64 -7.67 5.15
N MET A 49 9.42 -6.87 4.10
CA MET A 49 8.71 -7.25 2.87
C MET A 49 7.27 -7.71 3.09
N TRP A 50 6.69 -7.37 4.24
CA TRP A 50 5.26 -7.54 4.45
C TRP A 50 4.48 -6.75 3.39
N THR A 51 3.56 -7.45 2.74
CA THR A 51 2.77 -6.91 1.63
C THR A 51 1.31 -7.27 1.85
N ALA A 52 0.44 -6.26 1.77
CA ALA A 52 -0.99 -6.46 1.70
C ALA A 52 -1.55 -5.83 0.42
N ALA A 53 -2.51 -6.52 -0.18
CA ALA A 53 -3.22 -6.04 -1.36
C ALA A 53 -4.72 -5.90 -1.06
N SER A 54 -5.35 -4.93 -1.72
CA SER A 54 -6.80 -4.79 -1.76
C SER A 54 -7.24 -4.29 -3.14
N CYS A 55 -8.49 -4.56 -3.49
CA CYS A 55 -9.09 -4.09 -4.73
C CYS A 55 -10.49 -3.54 -4.45
N LEU A 56 -10.84 -2.44 -5.12
CA LEU A 56 -12.11 -1.78 -4.92
C LEU A 56 -12.52 -1.02 -6.19
N ARG A 57 -13.78 -0.59 -6.23
CA ARG A 57 -14.22 0.39 -7.23
C ARG A 57 -13.66 1.76 -6.86
N ALA A 58 -13.31 2.57 -7.86
CA ALA A 58 -12.73 3.89 -7.63
C ALA A 58 -13.62 4.81 -6.78
N MET A 59 -14.95 4.70 -6.93
CA MET A 59 -15.90 5.44 -6.08
C MET A 59 -15.87 4.98 -4.62
N ASP A 60 -15.72 3.68 -4.38
CA ASP A 60 -15.66 3.14 -3.01
C ASP A 60 -14.31 3.49 -2.36
N ALA A 61 -13.23 3.61 -3.15
CA ALA A 61 -11.95 4.11 -2.67
C ALA A 61 -12.04 5.56 -2.18
N GLN A 62 -12.74 6.41 -2.93
CA GLN A 62 -12.99 7.78 -2.53
C GLN A 62 -13.78 7.84 -1.21
N ARG A 63 -14.85 7.06 -1.10
CA ARG A 63 -15.66 6.99 0.13
C ARG A 63 -14.87 6.49 1.33
N ALA A 64 -14.10 5.41 1.15
CA ALA A 64 -13.27 4.84 2.21
C ALA A 64 -12.25 5.87 2.75
N ALA A 65 -11.62 6.62 1.85
CA ALA A 65 -10.71 7.69 2.23
C ALA A 65 -11.44 8.88 2.91
N ASP A 66 -12.61 9.30 2.43
CA ASP A 66 -13.37 10.38 3.07
C ASP A 66 -13.80 9.99 4.50
N ASP A 67 -14.27 8.76 4.69
CA ASP A 67 -14.64 8.22 6.00
C ASP A 67 -13.43 8.14 6.93
N MET A 68 -12.29 7.67 6.42
CA MET A 68 -11.05 7.60 7.20
C MET A 68 -10.53 8.98 7.57
N GLN A 69 -10.60 9.95 6.65
CA GLN A 69 -10.21 11.34 6.92
C GLN A 69 -11.07 11.95 8.03
N ARG A 70 -12.37 11.67 8.07
CA ARG A 70 -13.26 12.12 9.17
C ARG A 70 -12.87 11.49 10.50
N GLN A 71 -12.51 10.21 10.51
CA GLN A 71 -12.04 9.53 11.72
C GLN A 71 -10.74 10.15 12.23
N LEU A 72 -9.77 10.40 11.34
CA LEU A 72 -8.50 11.05 11.68
C LEU A 72 -8.69 12.46 12.23
N ALA A 73 -9.61 13.25 11.65
CA ALA A 73 -9.93 14.59 12.15
C ALA A 73 -10.52 14.60 13.58
N GLY A 74 -11.07 13.47 14.04
CA GLY A 74 -11.54 13.28 15.41
C GLY A 74 -10.42 13.14 16.46
N PHE A 75 -9.20 12.81 16.04
CA PHE A 75 -8.04 12.71 16.93
C PHE A 75 -7.48 14.11 17.21
N LYS A 76 -7.97 14.75 18.28
CA LYS A 76 -7.45 16.04 18.76
C LYS A 76 -6.12 15.83 19.51
N GLY A 77 -5.00 15.97 18.80
CA GLY A 77 -3.68 15.91 19.45
C GLY A 77 -2.52 15.84 18.48
N GLY A 78 -2.17 16.96 17.83
CA GLY A 78 -0.99 17.08 16.98
C GLY A 78 -1.26 17.01 15.47
N GLN A 79 -0.32 17.53 14.67
CA GLN A 79 -0.32 17.47 13.20
C GLN A 79 -0.03 16.05 12.71
N ILE A 80 -0.89 15.08 13.05
CA ILE A 80 -0.75 13.72 12.55
C ILE A 80 -1.36 13.69 11.15
N THR A 81 -0.54 13.42 10.13
CA THR A 81 -1.02 13.32 8.75
C THR A 81 -1.50 11.90 8.45
N ALA A 82 -2.37 11.73 7.45
CA ALA A 82 -2.76 10.39 7.01
C ALA A 82 -1.56 9.54 6.56
N ALA A 83 -0.52 10.20 6.02
CA ALA A 83 0.72 9.53 5.63
C ALA A 83 1.47 8.94 6.82
N ASP A 84 1.55 9.67 7.94
CA ASP A 84 2.23 9.21 9.16
C ASP A 84 1.52 7.98 9.74
N VAL A 85 0.18 8.04 9.86
CA VAL A 85 -0.59 6.92 10.43
C VAL A 85 -0.59 5.71 9.49
N ALA A 86 -0.67 5.93 8.18
CA ALA A 86 -0.58 4.84 7.20
C ALA A 86 0.78 4.14 7.27
N GLY A 87 1.88 4.90 7.27
CA GLY A 87 3.22 4.35 7.38
C GLY A 87 3.42 3.55 8.67
N GLU A 88 3.01 4.09 9.82
CA GLU A 88 3.10 3.40 11.11
C GLU A 88 2.26 2.11 11.14
N ALA A 89 1.05 2.14 10.59
CA ALA A 89 0.19 0.96 10.52
C ALA A 89 0.82 -0.15 9.66
N ILE A 90 1.43 0.20 8.52
CA ILE A 90 2.10 -0.75 7.63
C ILE A 90 3.33 -1.36 8.31
N VAL A 91 4.20 -0.53 8.90
CA VAL A 91 5.39 -1.01 9.61
C VAL A 91 4.99 -1.87 10.82
N THR A 92 3.92 -1.52 11.52
CA THR A 92 3.38 -2.33 12.62
C THR A 92 2.90 -3.69 12.12
N CYS A 93 2.18 -3.75 11.00
CA CYS A 93 1.78 -5.01 10.39
C CYS A 93 2.99 -5.86 10.00
N GLY A 94 4.03 -5.26 9.41
CA GLY A 94 5.26 -5.95 9.06
C GLY A 94 6.00 -6.52 10.27
N ARG A 95 6.22 -5.70 11.31
CA ARG A 95 6.85 -6.14 12.57
C ARG A 95 6.11 -7.30 13.23
N ASN A 96 4.78 -7.27 13.20
CA ASN A 96 3.95 -8.31 13.80
C ASN A 96 3.68 -9.50 12.88
N SER A 97 4.17 -9.48 11.63
CA SER A 97 3.81 -10.45 10.59
C SER A 97 2.28 -10.64 10.53
N SER A 98 1.54 -9.53 10.54
CA SER A 98 0.08 -9.55 10.61
C SER A 98 -0.50 -10.23 9.39
N PRO A 99 -1.41 -11.21 9.55
CA PRO A 99 -2.11 -11.79 8.41
C PRO A 99 -2.84 -10.69 7.60
N PRO A 100 -2.93 -10.82 6.28
CA PRO A 100 -3.55 -9.83 5.39
C PRO A 100 -5.06 -9.68 5.63
N ASP A 101 -5.71 -10.69 6.21
CA ASP A 101 -7.12 -10.68 6.57
C ASP A 101 -7.36 -10.19 8.02
N SER A 102 -6.29 -9.86 8.75
CA SER A 102 -6.37 -9.34 10.11
C SER A 102 -7.00 -7.96 10.14
N ARG A 103 -7.45 -7.54 11.33
CA ARG A 103 -8.03 -6.20 11.53
C ARG A 103 -7.01 -5.11 11.25
N GLU A 104 -5.76 -5.36 11.64
CA GLU A 104 -4.62 -4.45 11.53
C GLU A 104 -4.30 -4.21 10.04
N ALA A 105 -4.20 -5.27 9.23
CA ALA A 105 -3.97 -5.15 7.79
C ALA A 105 -5.08 -4.35 7.09
N LYS A 106 -6.35 -4.57 7.48
CA LYS A 106 -7.49 -3.80 6.97
C LYS A 106 -7.43 -2.32 7.34
N ILE A 107 -7.00 -2.00 8.56
CA ILE A 107 -6.80 -0.62 9.00
C ILE A 107 -5.65 0.02 8.20
N ALA A 108 -4.52 -0.68 8.04
CA ALA A 108 -3.37 -0.21 7.27
C ALA A 108 -3.75 0.11 5.81
N ILE A 109 -4.52 -0.76 5.15
CA ILE A 109 -5.02 -0.52 3.78
C ILE A 109 -5.94 0.71 3.73
N ASN A 110 -6.89 0.87 4.66
CA ASN A 110 -7.76 2.04 4.66
C ASN A 110 -7.01 3.36 4.84
N LEU A 111 -6.06 3.38 5.78
CA LEU A 111 -5.19 4.52 6.00
C LEU A 111 -4.34 4.80 4.76
N THR A 112 -3.88 3.76 4.07
CA THR A 112 -3.15 3.87 2.80
C THR A 112 -3.98 4.55 1.72
N VAL A 113 -5.24 4.15 1.53
CA VAL A 113 -6.14 4.79 0.55
C VAL A 113 -6.35 6.28 0.88
N CYS A 114 -6.53 6.60 2.16
CA CYS A 114 -6.64 7.97 2.65
C CYS A 114 -5.35 8.77 2.38
N ALA A 115 -4.19 8.22 2.74
CA ALA A 115 -2.89 8.84 2.56
C ALA A 115 -2.59 9.10 1.08
N LEU A 116 -2.81 8.11 0.21
CA LEU A 116 -2.60 8.21 -1.24
C LEU A 116 -3.30 9.44 -1.83
N ARG A 117 -4.57 9.68 -1.47
CA ARG A 117 -5.35 10.83 -1.98
C ARG A 117 -4.78 12.20 -1.61
N GLN A 118 -3.94 12.27 -0.59
CA GLN A 118 -3.30 13.51 -0.15
C GLN A 118 -1.96 13.77 -0.84
N THR A 119 -1.52 12.86 -1.72
CA THR A 119 -0.20 12.92 -2.36
C THR A 119 -0.23 13.68 -3.68
N GLN A 120 0.90 14.29 -4.04
CA GLN A 120 1.10 14.85 -5.38
C GLN A 120 1.04 13.76 -6.47
N THR A 121 1.45 12.53 -6.17
CA THR A 121 1.30 11.37 -7.07
C THR A 121 -0.16 11.16 -7.44
N TYR A 122 -1.06 11.19 -6.46
CA TYR A 122 -2.50 11.09 -6.72
C TYR A 122 -3.02 12.23 -7.58
N LYS A 123 -2.66 13.47 -7.24
CA LYS A 123 -3.08 14.64 -8.02
C LYS A 123 -2.69 14.52 -9.50
N ILE A 124 -1.46 14.09 -9.78
CA ILE A 124 -0.97 13.91 -11.15
C ILE A 124 -1.65 12.74 -11.85
N ALA A 125 -1.69 11.57 -11.20
CA ALA A 125 -2.22 10.35 -11.81
C ALA A 125 -3.73 10.42 -12.08
N THR A 126 -4.47 11.24 -11.32
CA THR A 126 -5.92 11.40 -11.46
C THR A 126 -6.33 12.65 -12.23
N GLU A 127 -5.39 13.45 -12.74
CA GLU A 127 -5.67 14.71 -13.44
C GLU A 127 -6.63 14.53 -14.62
N LYS A 128 -6.56 13.39 -15.32
CA LYS A 128 -7.42 13.06 -16.47
C LYS A 128 -8.65 12.22 -16.11
N SER A 129 -8.52 11.28 -15.18
CA SER A 129 -9.58 10.31 -14.84
C SER A 129 -10.53 10.81 -13.75
N GLY A 130 -10.08 11.74 -12.90
CA GLY A 130 -10.77 12.16 -11.69
C GLY A 130 -10.94 11.04 -10.64
N SER A 131 -10.30 9.88 -10.82
CA SER A 131 -10.58 8.67 -10.03
C SER A 131 -9.30 7.88 -9.72
N MET A 132 -9.35 7.03 -8.69
CA MET A 132 -8.23 6.16 -8.28
C MET A 132 -8.02 4.94 -9.19
N LEU A 133 -8.51 4.96 -10.43
CA LEU A 133 -8.37 3.83 -11.35
C LEU A 133 -6.89 3.48 -11.60
N GLY A 134 -6.54 2.21 -11.42
CA GLY A 134 -5.20 1.67 -11.63
C GLY A 134 -4.58 1.02 -10.40
N HIS A 135 -3.25 0.83 -10.44
CA HIS A 135 -2.49 0.20 -9.37
C HIS A 135 -1.73 1.25 -8.56
N TRP A 136 -1.89 1.20 -7.25
CA TRP A 136 -1.27 2.13 -6.32
C TRP A 136 -0.43 1.37 -5.31
N LEU A 137 0.86 1.63 -5.28
CA LEU A 137 1.75 1.10 -4.25
C LEU A 137 2.00 2.19 -3.22
N TYR A 138 2.03 1.80 -1.95
CA TYR A 138 2.40 2.66 -0.85
C TYR A 138 3.50 1.95 -0.04
N ILE A 139 4.73 2.38 -0.29
CA ILE A 139 5.94 1.75 0.22
C ILE A 139 6.40 2.51 1.46
N SER A 140 6.57 1.81 2.58
CA SER A 140 7.01 2.38 3.85
C SER A 140 8.45 1.94 4.16
N TYR A 141 9.29 2.93 4.46
CA TYR A 141 10.68 2.74 4.87
C TYR A 141 10.83 3.06 6.35
N THR A 142 11.47 2.16 7.12
CA THR A 142 12.00 2.50 8.45
C THR A 142 13.41 3.06 8.28
N LEU A 143 13.64 4.30 8.69
CA LEU A 143 14.91 5.02 8.54
C LEU A 143 15.89 4.68 9.66
N ASN A 144 17.20 4.60 9.36
CA ASN A 144 18.20 4.08 10.30
C ASN A 144 18.47 4.99 11.51
N ASN A 145 18.56 6.31 11.32
CA ASN A 145 19.04 7.22 12.38
C ASN A 145 18.08 7.41 13.56
N ASN A 146 16.77 7.21 13.39
CA ASN A 146 15.78 7.44 14.44
C ASN A 146 14.56 6.50 14.39
N GLY A 147 14.54 5.51 13.49
CA GLY A 147 13.38 4.65 13.26
C GLY A 147 12.17 5.39 12.66
N GLY A 148 12.35 6.62 12.19
CA GLY A 148 11.31 7.41 11.54
C GLY A 148 10.81 6.71 10.28
N ILE A 149 9.55 6.95 9.94
CA ILE A 149 8.91 6.30 8.81
C ILE A 149 8.80 7.27 7.64
N LEU A 150 9.28 6.85 6.48
CA LEU A 150 9.10 7.56 5.21
C LEU A 150 8.19 6.74 4.30
N SER A 151 7.14 7.37 3.79
CA SER A 151 6.21 6.74 2.86
C SER A 151 6.41 7.22 1.42
N ARG A 152 6.33 6.30 0.45
CA ARG A 152 6.51 6.53 -0.98
C ARG A 152 5.29 6.04 -1.75
N PRO A 153 4.43 6.96 -2.25
CA PRO A 153 3.31 6.61 -3.11
C PRO A 153 3.76 6.43 -4.57
N CYS A 154 3.37 5.33 -5.20
CA CYS A 154 3.62 5.04 -6.61
C CYS A 154 2.31 4.72 -7.33
N TYR A 155 2.24 5.08 -8.61
CA TYR A 155 1.10 4.81 -9.48
C TYR A 155 1.57 4.07 -10.73
N PHE A 156 0.80 3.06 -11.12
CA PHE A 156 0.97 2.36 -12.38
C PHE A 156 -0.37 2.29 -13.09
N HIS A 157 -0.38 2.72 -14.35
CA HIS A 157 -1.56 2.65 -15.19
C HIS A 157 -1.99 1.18 -15.34
N PRO A 158 -3.30 0.88 -15.29
CA PRO A 158 -3.76 -0.49 -15.52
C PRO A 158 -3.52 -0.86 -16.98
N GLU A 159 -2.70 -1.89 -17.20
CA GLU A 159 -2.53 -2.53 -18.52
C GLU A 159 -3.52 -3.70 -18.70
N ALA A 160 -3.98 -4.28 -17.60
CA ALA A 160 -4.93 -5.39 -17.55
C ALA A 160 -5.90 -5.23 -16.37
N ARG A 161 -7.02 -5.97 -16.39
CA ARG A 161 -7.95 -6.05 -15.25
C ARG A 161 -7.43 -7.03 -14.21
N GLY A 162 -7.67 -6.73 -12.93
CA GLY A 162 -7.35 -7.59 -11.80
C GLY A 162 -6.08 -7.15 -11.06
N LEU A 163 -5.74 -7.88 -10.00
CA LEU A 163 -4.51 -7.64 -9.26
C LEU A 163 -3.30 -7.87 -10.17
N MET A 164 -2.28 -7.04 -9.99
CA MET A 164 -0.98 -7.23 -10.59
C MET A 164 -0.41 -8.60 -10.24
N ASP A 165 0.19 -9.23 -11.23
CA ASP A 165 0.95 -10.45 -11.06
C ASP A 165 2.04 -10.30 -9.97
N PRO A 166 2.18 -11.26 -9.05
CA PRO A 166 3.15 -11.18 -7.95
C PRO A 166 4.61 -10.98 -8.36
N ASP A 167 5.07 -11.63 -9.43
CA ASP A 167 6.44 -11.47 -9.91
C ASP A 167 6.65 -10.07 -10.48
N LYS A 168 5.64 -9.56 -11.19
CA LYS A 168 5.62 -8.16 -11.67
C LYS A 168 5.61 -7.17 -10.50
N LEU A 169 4.78 -7.41 -9.48
CA LEU A 169 4.71 -6.53 -8.30
C LEU A 169 6.04 -6.51 -7.54
N THR A 170 6.63 -7.68 -7.30
CA THR A 170 7.94 -7.81 -6.63
C THR A 170 9.03 -7.10 -7.43
N SER A 171 9.05 -7.27 -8.75
CA SER A 171 10.01 -6.60 -9.63
C SER A 171 9.88 -5.08 -9.59
N LEU A 172 8.64 -4.56 -9.56
CA LEU A 172 8.38 -3.12 -9.41
C LEU A 172 8.79 -2.59 -8.05
N ILE A 173 8.47 -3.30 -6.96
CA ILE A 173 8.90 -2.93 -5.60
C ILE A 173 10.43 -2.85 -5.56
N HIS A 174 11.11 -3.87 -6.07
CA HIS A 174 12.57 -3.90 -6.11
C HIS A 174 13.15 -2.75 -6.94
N ALA A 175 12.58 -2.46 -8.11
CA ALA A 175 13.02 -1.35 -8.96
C ALA A 175 12.83 0.02 -8.28
N VAL A 176 11.69 0.24 -7.63
CA VAL A 176 11.40 1.49 -6.91
C VAL A 176 12.33 1.64 -5.71
N VAL A 177 12.44 0.61 -4.87
CA VAL A 177 13.30 0.62 -3.68
C VAL A 177 14.75 0.85 -4.07
N ARG A 178 15.27 0.12 -5.06
CA ARG A 178 16.63 0.34 -5.57
C ARG A 178 16.81 1.77 -6.09
N GLY A 179 15.84 2.30 -6.83
CA GLY A 179 15.87 3.67 -7.32
C GLY A 179 15.93 4.69 -6.18
N ASP A 180 15.09 4.55 -5.17
CA ASP A 180 15.06 5.43 -4.00
C ASP A 180 16.37 5.34 -3.20
N LEU A 181 16.95 4.15 -3.02
CA LEU A 181 18.21 3.93 -2.30
C LEU A 181 19.44 4.48 -3.03
N THR A 182 19.43 4.50 -4.37
CA THR A 182 20.60 4.86 -5.19
C THR A 182 20.52 6.26 -5.80
N ASN A 183 19.32 6.81 -5.97
CA ASN A 183 19.12 8.12 -6.59
C ASN A 183 18.81 9.21 -5.55
N HIS A 184 19.88 9.82 -5.05
CA HIS A 184 19.82 10.92 -4.09
C HIS A 184 19.50 12.29 -4.71
N THR A 185 19.00 12.35 -5.94
CA THR A 185 18.45 13.60 -6.50
C THR A 185 16.96 13.78 -6.17
N THR A 186 16.27 12.67 -5.91
CA THR A 186 14.86 12.66 -5.52
C THR A 186 14.69 13.06 -4.07
N LEU A 187 13.52 13.60 -3.70
CA LEU A 187 13.23 13.93 -2.30
C LEU A 187 13.37 12.69 -1.39
N VAL A 188 12.79 11.56 -1.81
CA VAL A 188 12.83 10.31 -1.04
C VAL A 188 14.25 9.78 -0.89
N GLY A 189 15.03 9.72 -1.98
CA GLY A 189 16.41 9.25 -1.93
C GLY A 189 17.37 10.15 -1.17
N ARG A 190 17.11 11.47 -1.12
CA ARG A 190 17.81 12.38 -0.20
C ARG A 190 17.44 12.09 1.25
N THR A 191 16.15 12.03 1.57
CA THR A 191 15.69 11.78 2.93
C THR A 191 16.22 10.46 3.49
N ILE A 192 16.24 9.40 2.69
CA ILE A 192 16.82 8.11 3.10
C ILE A 192 18.32 8.26 3.38
N LYS A 193 19.07 8.88 2.46
CA LYS A 193 20.52 9.10 2.64
C LYS A 193 20.83 9.93 3.89
N ASP A 194 20.14 11.05 4.06
CA ASP A 194 20.33 11.97 5.18
C ASP A 194 19.97 11.30 6.53
N SER A 195 19.15 10.25 6.48
CA SER A 195 18.78 9.43 7.63
C SER A 195 19.69 8.22 7.86
N GLY A 196 20.85 8.16 7.18
CA GLY A 196 21.82 7.06 7.31
C GLY A 196 21.38 5.76 6.61
N GLY A 197 20.43 5.85 5.68
CA GLY A 197 19.81 4.71 5.00
C GLY A 197 18.46 4.31 5.59
N ALA A 198 17.95 3.17 5.10
CA ALA A 198 16.73 2.55 5.56
C ALA A 198 16.97 1.07 5.84
N VAL A 199 16.14 0.48 6.69
CA VAL A 199 16.11 -0.97 6.93
C VAL A 199 15.46 -1.65 5.72
N VAL A 200 16.14 -2.64 5.16
CA VAL A 200 15.71 -3.36 3.96
C VAL A 200 15.74 -4.86 4.22
N ALA A 201 14.66 -5.56 3.88
CA ALA A 201 14.60 -7.00 4.05
C ALA A 201 15.65 -7.71 3.17
N PRO A 202 16.30 -8.78 3.65
CA PRO A 202 17.26 -9.55 2.86
C PRO A 202 16.68 -10.09 1.55
N ALA A 203 15.38 -10.37 1.51
CA ALA A 203 14.67 -10.87 0.34
C ALA A 203 14.73 -9.92 -0.87
N LEU A 204 14.98 -8.63 -0.65
CA LEU A 204 15.17 -7.67 -1.73
C LEU A 204 16.56 -7.79 -2.38
N GLY A 205 17.53 -8.46 -1.76
CA GLY A 205 18.89 -8.59 -2.33
C GLY A 205 19.61 -7.24 -2.53
N LEU A 206 19.10 -6.18 -1.91
CA LEU A 206 19.66 -4.83 -1.95
C LEU A 206 20.51 -4.66 -0.70
N THR A 207 21.81 -4.93 -0.82
CA THR A 207 22.76 -4.57 0.24
C THR A 207 22.92 -3.04 0.28
N PRO A 208 22.98 -2.42 1.48
CA PRO A 208 23.33 -1.02 1.63
C PRO A 208 24.75 -0.72 1.12
#